data_AF-A0A7S0UDM3-F1
#
_entry.id   AF-A0A7S0UDM3-F1
#
_cell.length_a   1.000
_cell.length_b   1.000
_cell.length_c   1.000
_cell.angle_alpha   90.00
_cell.angle_beta   90.00
_cell.angle_gamma   90.00
#
_symmetry.space_group_name_H-M   'P 1'
#
loop_
_entity.id
_entity.type
_entity.pdbx_description
1 polymer ?
#
loop_
_entity_poly.entity_id
_entity_poly.type
_entity_poly.pdbx_seq_one_letter_code
_entity_poly.pdbx_strand_id
1 'polypeptide(L)'
;KKIRDPKKSYSFNLIKNAISSDLISGVAFGLSIGLIFLGSFSFFLLKKISTLLHETEHEKIEKTLVLSIALLFYKKKEQSSIIFNKFFREKDPILRYSSILIQTLAYAETGNFQIVRKFLKIIANDSNNEIKKASLIGIGFIFYSKFEIIKKIFKQLTGNYNPFIRYGVCFGIALSIGRKKHKEGIEVLKKLTEDPVDFVRSAAFISLGMIFFQQKDSYEKNKIKKFLKQNLKNKDNSNFSRFGIIIGFSFVEFIGGRRKIQNKNINFKEEKIIGAFLFIQHWSWLPLLPFILI
;
A
#
# COMPACT_ATOMS: atom_id res chain seq x y z
N LYS A 1 -2.95 -5.96 28.70
CA LYS A 1 -3.66 -4.84 29.39
C LYS A 1 -4.84 -4.43 28.53
N LYS A 2 -6.05 -4.28 29.13
CA LYS A 2 -7.27 -3.81 28.46
C LYS A 2 -7.02 -2.49 27.70
N ILE A 3 -7.83 -2.21 26.68
CA ILE A 3 -7.84 -0.92 25.97
C ILE A 3 -8.05 0.18 27.01
N ARG A 4 -7.04 1.04 27.21
CA ARG A 4 -7.04 2.07 28.27
C ARG A 4 -7.98 3.23 27.97
N ASP A 5 -8.23 3.50 26.69
CA ASP A 5 -9.09 4.59 26.24
C ASP A 5 -10.55 4.12 26.22
N PRO A 6 -11.45 4.70 27.05
CA PRO A 6 -12.83 4.25 27.16
C PRO A 6 -13.61 4.41 25.85
N LYS A 7 -13.31 5.42 25.03
CA LYS A 7 -13.96 5.61 23.72
C LYS A 7 -13.55 4.51 22.76
N LYS A 8 -12.26 4.19 22.69
CA LYS A 8 -11.76 3.08 21.86
C LYS A 8 -12.25 1.73 22.35
N SER A 9 -12.41 1.54 23.67
CA SER A 9 -12.97 0.32 24.22
C SER A 9 -14.46 0.16 23.86
N TYR A 10 -15.22 1.25 23.88
CA TYR A 10 -16.62 1.27 23.45
C TYR A 10 -16.75 0.95 21.96
N SER A 11 -16.00 1.65 21.10
CA SER A 11 -15.98 1.36 19.65
C SER A 11 -15.56 -0.08 19.37
N PHE A 12 -14.57 -0.61 20.09
CA PHE A 12 -14.16 -2.00 19.94
C PHE A 12 -15.29 -2.99 20.26
N ASN A 13 -16.06 -2.76 21.33
CA ASN A 13 -17.17 -3.63 21.70
C ASN A 13 -18.33 -3.57 20.70
N LEU A 14 -18.66 -2.37 20.20
CA LEU A 14 -19.67 -2.20 19.15
C LEU A 14 -19.27 -2.96 17.87
N ILE A 15 -18.02 -2.79 17.43
CA ILE A 15 -17.54 -3.38 16.18
C ILE A 15 -17.42 -4.90 16.37
N LYS A 16 -17.04 -5.40 17.56
CA LYS A 16 -16.98 -6.84 17.87
C LYS A 16 -18.32 -7.54 17.68
N ASN A 17 -19.42 -6.90 18.08
CA ASN A 17 -20.76 -7.48 17.95
C ASN A 17 -21.24 -7.57 16.49
N ALA A 18 -20.64 -6.81 15.58
CA ALA A 18 -20.95 -6.83 14.15
C ALA A 18 -20.17 -7.91 13.37
N ILE A 19 -19.20 -8.62 13.97
CA ILE A 19 -18.44 -9.68 13.28
C ILE A 19 -19.35 -10.86 12.91
N SER A 20 -20.31 -11.17 13.77
CA SER A 20 -21.15 -12.37 13.67
C SER A 20 -22.35 -12.24 12.75
N SER A 21 -22.55 -11.07 12.10
CA SER A 21 -23.72 -10.86 11.24
C SER A 21 -23.48 -11.37 9.82
N ASP A 22 -22.36 -11.03 9.20
CA ASP A 22 -22.10 -11.29 7.78
C ASP A 22 -20.66 -11.00 7.35
N LEU A 23 -20.26 -11.55 6.19
CA LEU A 23 -18.92 -11.41 5.60
C LEU A 23 -18.49 -9.94 5.44
N ILE A 24 -19.39 -9.05 5.01
CA ILE A 24 -19.06 -7.65 4.73
C ILE A 24 -18.72 -6.93 6.05
N SER A 25 -19.50 -7.16 7.09
CA SER A 25 -19.24 -6.63 8.42
C SER A 25 -17.94 -7.17 9.01
N GLY A 26 -17.62 -8.45 8.79
CA GLY A 26 -16.32 -9.03 9.17
C GLY A 26 -15.12 -8.37 8.49
N VAL A 27 -15.23 -8.08 7.19
CA VAL A 27 -14.20 -7.37 6.42
C VAL A 27 -14.02 -5.94 6.93
N ALA A 28 -15.13 -5.21 7.13
CA ALA A 28 -15.13 -3.84 7.67
C ALA A 28 -14.58 -3.77 9.10
N PHE A 29 -14.90 -4.76 9.93
CA PHE A 29 -14.39 -4.90 11.29
C PHE A 29 -12.87 -4.94 11.35
N GLY A 30 -12.26 -5.83 10.56
CA GLY A 30 -10.80 -6.02 10.55
C GLY A 30 -10.09 -4.70 10.26
N LEU A 31 -10.52 -4.01 9.21
CA LEU A 31 -9.94 -2.73 8.81
C LEU A 31 -10.19 -1.62 9.85
N SER A 32 -11.40 -1.55 10.41
CA SER A 32 -11.79 -0.51 11.39
C SER A 32 -10.96 -0.58 12.67
N ILE A 33 -10.68 -1.79 13.18
CA ILE A 33 -9.81 -1.95 14.36
C ILE A 33 -8.42 -1.40 14.11
N GLY A 34 -7.84 -1.71 12.94
CA GLY A 34 -6.50 -1.25 12.60
C GLY A 34 -6.42 0.26 12.59
N LEU A 35 -7.44 0.93 12.04
CA LEU A 35 -7.54 2.39 12.01
C LEU A 35 -7.74 3.01 13.40
N ILE A 36 -8.65 2.48 14.22
CA ILE A 36 -8.92 3.01 15.58
C ILE A 36 -7.68 2.87 16.48
N PHE A 37 -6.95 1.77 16.32
CA PHE A 37 -5.79 1.41 17.13
C PHE A 37 -4.46 1.61 16.42
N LEU A 38 -4.42 2.48 15.40
CA LEU A 38 -3.23 2.82 14.64
C LEU A 38 -2.06 3.15 15.56
N GLY A 39 -0.92 2.47 15.37
CA GLY A 39 0.29 2.68 16.15
C GLY A 39 0.16 2.43 17.66
N SER A 40 -0.88 1.72 18.12
CA SER A 40 -1.07 1.45 19.56
C SER A 40 -0.13 0.38 20.11
N PHE A 41 0.40 -0.50 19.26
CA PHE A 41 1.19 -1.67 19.67
C PHE A 41 0.50 -2.52 20.77
N SER A 42 -0.82 -2.67 20.68
CA SER A 42 -1.58 -3.44 21.67
C SER A 42 -1.39 -4.95 21.47
N PHE A 43 -0.59 -5.58 22.33
CA PHE A 43 -0.45 -7.05 22.36
C PHE A 43 -1.76 -7.80 22.58
N PHE A 44 -2.71 -7.19 23.30
CA PHE A 44 -4.04 -7.77 23.49
C PHE A 44 -4.78 -7.89 22.16
N LEU A 45 -4.78 -6.81 21.37
CA LEU A 45 -5.40 -6.80 20.05
C LEU A 45 -4.64 -7.70 19.09
N LEU A 46 -3.30 -7.68 19.11
CA LEU A 46 -2.49 -8.59 18.31
C LEU A 46 -2.90 -10.05 18.56
N LYS A 47 -2.96 -10.49 19.83
CA LYS A 47 -3.34 -11.87 20.17
C LYS A 47 -4.75 -12.19 19.66
N LYS A 48 -5.71 -11.29 19.89
CA LYS A 48 -7.11 -11.51 19.53
C LYS A 48 -7.37 -11.48 18.01
N ILE A 49 -6.69 -10.61 17.27
CA ILE A 49 -6.78 -10.58 15.82
C ILE A 49 -6.07 -11.82 15.23
N SER A 50 -4.97 -12.26 15.84
CA SER A 50 -4.28 -13.49 15.41
C SER A 50 -5.13 -14.73 15.65
N THR A 51 -5.88 -14.84 16.76
CA THR A 51 -6.81 -15.96 16.95
C THR A 51 -7.93 -15.94 15.90
N LEU A 52 -8.53 -14.77 15.65
CA LEU A 52 -9.54 -14.63 14.59
C LEU A 52 -9.00 -14.97 13.20
N LEU A 53 -7.73 -14.66 12.93
CA LEU A 53 -7.06 -14.99 11.67
C LEU A 53 -6.91 -16.50 11.48
N HIS A 54 -6.73 -17.27 12.57
CA HIS A 54 -6.67 -18.74 12.51
C HIS A 54 -8.06 -19.41 12.48
N GLU A 55 -9.09 -18.73 12.99
CA GLU A 55 -10.46 -19.26 13.07
C GLU A 55 -11.27 -19.00 11.79
N THR A 56 -10.88 -18.02 10.99
CA THR A 56 -11.64 -17.64 9.79
C THR A 56 -11.24 -18.47 8.57
N GLU A 57 -12.23 -18.85 7.76
CA GLU A 57 -12.02 -19.52 6.46
C GLU A 57 -12.20 -18.56 5.27
N HIS A 58 -12.45 -17.27 5.55
CA HIS A 58 -12.78 -16.29 4.54
C HIS A 58 -11.58 -15.42 4.16
N GLU A 59 -11.03 -15.63 2.97
CA GLU A 59 -9.84 -14.93 2.45
C GLU A 59 -9.94 -13.38 2.55
N LYS A 60 -11.14 -12.82 2.34
CA LYS A 60 -11.35 -11.36 2.44
C LYS A 60 -11.22 -10.86 3.88
N ILE A 61 -11.69 -11.63 4.86
CA ILE A 61 -11.56 -11.31 6.29
C ILE A 61 -10.10 -11.46 6.69
N GLU A 62 -9.42 -12.54 6.29
CA GLU A 62 -7.99 -12.74 6.54
C GLU A 62 -7.17 -11.53 6.10
N LYS A 63 -7.41 -11.05 4.86
CA LYS A 63 -6.70 -9.89 4.30
C LYS A 63 -6.93 -8.62 5.12
N THR A 64 -8.15 -8.32 5.58
CA THR A 64 -8.37 -7.12 6.39
C THR A 64 -7.87 -7.26 7.82
N LEU A 65 -7.89 -8.45 8.40
CA LEU A 65 -7.25 -8.72 9.70
C LEU A 65 -5.74 -8.54 9.61
N VAL A 66 -5.10 -9.00 8.53
CA VAL A 66 -3.67 -8.78 8.29
C VAL A 66 -3.34 -7.29 8.16
N LEU A 67 -4.14 -6.52 7.41
CA LEU A 67 -3.99 -5.05 7.36
C LEU A 67 -4.17 -4.42 8.74
N SER A 68 -5.13 -4.92 9.53
CA SER A 68 -5.37 -4.49 10.91
C SER A 68 -4.13 -4.65 11.77
N ILE A 69 -3.52 -5.85 11.73
CA ILE A 69 -2.29 -6.14 12.47
C ILE A 69 -1.20 -5.16 12.02
N ALA A 70 -0.97 -4.97 10.73
CA ALA A 70 0.05 -4.05 10.23
C ALA A 70 -0.14 -2.61 10.74
N LEU A 71 -1.37 -2.11 10.78
CA LEU A 71 -1.71 -0.77 11.27
C LEU A 71 -1.37 -0.58 12.76
N LEU A 72 -1.48 -1.63 13.60
CA LEU A 72 -1.07 -1.56 15.01
C LEU A 72 0.43 -1.23 15.18
N PHE A 73 1.25 -1.54 14.18
CA PHE A 73 2.70 -1.36 14.18
C PHE A 73 3.18 -0.10 13.47
N TYR A 74 2.28 0.78 13.04
CA TYR A 74 2.67 2.04 12.40
C TYR A 74 3.67 2.83 13.28
N LYS A 75 4.84 3.14 12.72
CA LYS A 75 5.99 3.78 13.40
C LYS A 75 6.55 3.03 14.63
N LYS A 76 6.33 1.73 14.76
CA LYS A 76 6.85 0.87 15.85
C LYS A 76 8.04 0.03 15.38
N LYS A 77 9.17 0.71 15.15
CA LYS A 77 10.40 0.18 14.53
C LYS A 77 10.90 -1.14 15.16
N GLU A 78 11.67 -1.07 16.24
CA GLU A 78 12.33 -2.24 16.83
C GLU A 78 11.31 -3.28 17.32
N GLN A 79 10.19 -2.81 17.86
CA GLN A 79 9.10 -3.65 18.34
C GLN A 79 8.50 -4.53 17.23
N SER A 80 8.46 -4.04 15.99
CA SER A 80 7.98 -4.82 14.84
C SER A 80 8.88 -6.00 14.48
N SER A 81 10.18 -5.93 14.80
CA SER A 81 11.16 -6.95 14.38
C SER A 81 10.89 -8.31 15.01
N ILE A 82 10.41 -8.33 16.25
CA ILE A 82 10.08 -9.56 16.99
C ILE A 82 8.90 -10.26 16.30
N ILE A 83 7.82 -9.52 16.03
CA ILE A 83 6.62 -10.06 15.40
C ILE A 83 6.87 -10.42 13.94
N PHE A 84 7.67 -9.62 13.22
CA PHE A 84 8.11 -9.96 11.88
C PHE A 84 8.78 -11.33 11.86
N ASN A 85 9.78 -11.55 12.71
CA ASN A 85 10.55 -12.80 12.68
C ASN A 85 9.70 -14.00 13.10
N LYS A 86 8.72 -13.79 13.99
CA LYS A 86 7.75 -14.82 14.35
C LYS A 86 6.88 -15.19 13.14
N PHE A 87 6.21 -14.23 12.53
CA PHE A 87 5.28 -14.48 11.42
C PHE A 87 5.98 -14.96 10.15
N PHE A 88 7.19 -14.48 9.87
CA PHE A 88 7.91 -14.86 8.66
C PHE A 88 8.44 -16.30 8.69
N ARG A 89 8.57 -16.92 9.88
CA ARG A 89 8.96 -18.33 10.03
C ARG A 89 7.81 -19.30 9.70
N GLU A 90 6.58 -18.79 9.67
CA GLU A 90 5.40 -19.62 9.42
C GLU A 90 5.33 -20.06 7.95
N LYS A 91 4.85 -21.30 7.75
CA LYS A 91 4.64 -21.86 6.40
C LYS A 91 3.48 -21.18 5.66
N ASP A 92 2.55 -20.60 6.41
CA ASP A 92 1.39 -19.90 5.86
C ASP A 92 1.82 -18.59 5.15
N PRO A 93 1.53 -18.44 3.84
CA PRO A 93 1.85 -17.21 3.10
C PRO A 93 1.12 -15.96 3.64
N ILE A 94 -0.04 -16.10 4.28
CA ILE A 94 -0.80 -14.96 4.82
C ILE A 94 -0.07 -14.34 6.01
N LEU A 95 0.48 -15.16 6.91
CA LEU A 95 1.30 -14.69 8.02
C LEU A 95 2.60 -14.07 7.53
N ARG A 96 3.26 -14.68 6.54
CA ARG A 96 4.45 -14.06 5.93
C ARG A 96 4.11 -12.73 5.25
N TYR A 97 3.00 -12.64 4.53
CA TYR A 97 2.50 -11.39 3.96
C TYR A 97 2.25 -10.33 5.04
N SER A 98 1.61 -10.70 6.14
CA SER A 98 1.41 -9.84 7.31
C SER A 98 2.72 -9.30 7.88
N SER A 99 3.75 -10.15 7.97
CA SER A 99 5.08 -9.72 8.43
C SER A 99 5.66 -8.61 7.55
N ILE A 100 5.55 -8.72 6.22
CA ILE A 100 6.03 -7.68 5.29
C ILE A 100 5.29 -6.36 5.53
N LEU A 101 3.97 -6.40 5.69
CA LEU A 101 3.17 -5.20 5.92
C LEU A 101 3.46 -4.54 7.27
N ILE A 102 3.62 -5.33 8.33
CA ILE A 102 4.03 -4.86 9.67
C ILE A 102 5.36 -4.10 9.56
N GLN A 103 6.37 -4.69 8.93
CA GLN A 103 7.69 -4.07 8.82
C GLN A 103 7.67 -2.87 7.88
N THR A 104 6.84 -2.89 6.83
CA THR A 104 6.61 -1.76 5.93
C THR A 104 6.10 -0.53 6.68
N LEU A 105 5.04 -0.67 7.48
CA LEU A 105 4.45 0.45 8.23
C LEU A 105 5.29 0.88 9.44
N ALA A 106 5.99 -0.07 10.08
CA ALA A 106 6.88 0.25 11.19
C ALA A 106 8.08 1.11 10.77
N TYR A 107 8.59 0.90 9.55
CA TYR A 107 9.74 1.59 8.99
C TYR A 107 9.40 2.60 7.89
N ALA A 108 8.12 2.95 7.71
CA ALA A 108 7.69 3.96 6.75
C ALA A 108 8.46 5.28 6.94
N GLU A 109 8.92 5.88 5.84
CA GLU A 109 9.72 7.11 5.76
C GLU A 109 11.14 7.07 6.40
N THR A 110 11.51 5.98 7.07
CA THR A 110 12.79 5.91 7.80
C THR A 110 14.00 5.91 6.88
N GLY A 111 13.90 5.36 5.67
CA GLY A 111 15.03 5.14 4.77
C GLY A 111 16.02 4.09 5.29
N ASN A 112 15.57 3.13 6.11
CA ASN A 112 16.45 2.11 6.67
C ASN A 112 16.86 1.05 5.61
N PHE A 113 18.13 1.05 5.23
CA PHE A 113 18.71 0.11 4.27
C PHE A 113 18.81 -1.34 4.76
N GLN A 114 18.87 -1.57 6.08
CA GLN A 114 18.89 -2.93 6.61
C GLN A 114 17.59 -3.68 6.27
N ILE A 115 16.46 -2.96 6.35
CA ILE A 115 15.15 -3.50 5.98
C ILE A 115 15.05 -3.73 4.48
N VAL A 116 15.58 -2.82 3.66
CA VAL A 116 15.64 -3.01 2.20
C VAL A 116 16.46 -4.24 1.84
N ARG A 117 17.65 -4.42 2.43
CA ARG A 117 18.46 -5.63 2.22
C ARG A 117 17.70 -6.89 2.59
N LYS A 118 16.92 -6.85 3.68
CA LYS A 118 16.05 -7.96 4.07
C LYS A 118 14.96 -8.24 3.04
N PHE A 119 14.23 -7.21 2.60
CA PHE A 119 13.18 -7.34 1.59
C PHE A 119 13.73 -7.83 0.24
N LEU A 120 14.91 -7.40 -0.18
CA LEU A 120 15.55 -7.91 -1.40
C LEU A 120 15.88 -9.40 -1.33
N LYS A 121 16.35 -9.90 -0.17
CA LYS A 121 16.53 -11.35 0.05
C LYS A 121 15.21 -12.11 -0.05
N ILE A 122 14.12 -11.54 0.47
CA ILE A 122 12.78 -12.14 0.40
C ILE A 122 12.27 -12.16 -1.05
N ILE A 123 12.46 -11.08 -1.80
CA ILE A 123 12.08 -10.99 -3.22
C ILE A 123 12.80 -12.07 -4.05
N ALA A 124 14.07 -12.33 -3.76
CA ALA A 124 14.84 -13.38 -4.42
C ALA A 124 14.37 -14.79 -4.05
N ASN A 125 14.08 -15.05 -2.77
CA ASN A 125 13.99 -16.41 -2.24
C ASN A 125 12.57 -16.92 -1.93
N ASP A 126 11.59 -16.07 -1.65
CA ASP A 126 10.24 -16.55 -1.32
C ASP A 126 9.58 -17.20 -2.56
N SER A 127 8.71 -18.19 -2.37
CA SER A 127 7.97 -18.81 -3.46
C SER A 127 6.71 -18.04 -3.86
N ASN A 128 6.16 -17.23 -2.95
CA ASN A 128 4.88 -16.56 -3.14
C ASN A 128 5.04 -15.17 -3.76
N ASN A 129 4.35 -14.95 -4.89
CA ASN A 129 4.41 -13.71 -5.64
C ASN A 129 3.80 -12.49 -4.91
N GLU A 130 2.79 -12.69 -4.07
CA GLU A 130 2.18 -11.61 -3.27
C GLU A 130 3.18 -11.06 -2.24
N ILE A 131 3.99 -11.93 -1.63
CA ILE A 131 5.03 -11.54 -0.68
C ILE A 131 6.13 -10.74 -1.39
N LYS A 132 6.55 -11.18 -2.59
CA LYS A 132 7.53 -10.44 -3.42
C LYS A 132 7.01 -9.06 -3.80
N LYS A 133 5.77 -9.00 -4.28
CA LYS A 133 5.07 -7.77 -4.65
C LYS A 133 4.96 -6.81 -3.45
N ALA A 134 4.52 -7.30 -2.30
CA ALA A 134 4.40 -6.53 -1.07
C ALA A 134 5.75 -5.99 -0.59
N SER A 135 6.81 -6.78 -0.70
CA SER A 135 8.16 -6.38 -0.31
C SER A 135 8.65 -5.18 -1.13
N LEU A 136 8.36 -5.17 -2.44
CA LEU A 136 8.72 -4.05 -3.32
C LEU A 136 7.94 -2.77 -3.03
N ILE A 137 6.63 -2.90 -2.84
CA ILE A 137 5.77 -1.80 -2.40
C ILE A 137 6.27 -1.27 -1.04
N GLY A 138 6.67 -2.18 -0.15
CA GLY A 138 7.21 -1.87 1.16
C GLY A 138 8.51 -1.06 1.10
N ILE A 139 9.43 -1.39 0.20
CA ILE A 139 10.62 -0.55 -0.08
C ILE A 139 10.19 0.88 -0.45
N GLY A 140 9.14 1.03 -1.25
CA GLY A 140 8.56 2.32 -1.63
C GLY A 140 8.09 3.15 -0.43
N PHE A 141 7.41 2.54 0.54
CA PHE A 141 7.00 3.21 1.78
C PHE A 141 8.17 3.58 2.69
N ILE A 142 9.17 2.69 2.81
CA ILE A 142 10.36 2.96 3.64
C ILE A 142 11.17 4.14 3.07
N PHE A 143 11.25 4.25 1.74
CA PHE A 143 11.95 5.32 1.00
C PHE A 143 11.01 6.38 0.42
N TYR A 144 9.87 6.61 1.07
CA TYR A 144 8.89 7.60 0.62
C TYR A 144 9.53 8.97 0.42
N SER A 145 9.29 9.58 -0.76
CA SER A 145 9.90 10.85 -1.19
C SER A 145 11.44 10.90 -1.23
N LYS A 146 12.12 9.74 -1.29
CA LYS A 146 13.58 9.54 -1.36
C LYS A 146 14.01 8.69 -2.57
N PHE A 147 13.35 8.84 -3.71
CA PHE A 147 13.63 8.07 -4.94
C PHE A 147 15.10 8.09 -5.35
N GLU A 148 15.78 9.24 -5.26
CA GLU A 148 17.17 9.39 -5.70
C GLU A 148 18.13 8.37 -5.08
N ILE A 149 17.87 7.97 -3.82
CA ILE A 149 18.72 7.05 -3.07
C ILE A 149 18.46 5.58 -3.50
N ILE A 150 17.22 5.25 -3.88
CA ILE A 150 16.77 3.87 -4.13
C ILE A 150 16.60 3.55 -5.63
N LYS A 151 16.71 4.54 -6.51
CA LYS A 151 16.40 4.44 -7.95
C LYS A 151 17.11 3.31 -8.67
N LYS A 152 18.39 3.04 -8.34
CA LYS A 152 19.19 1.97 -8.96
C LYS A 152 18.55 0.59 -8.73
N ILE A 153 18.03 0.36 -7.53
CA ILE A 153 17.40 -0.91 -7.15
C ILE A 153 16.13 -1.13 -7.96
N PHE A 154 15.24 -0.13 -8.01
CA PHE A 154 14.00 -0.25 -8.81
C PHE A 154 14.30 -0.44 -10.29
N LYS A 155 15.24 0.33 -10.85
CA LYS A 155 15.65 0.20 -12.26
C LYS A 155 16.16 -1.19 -12.64
N GLN A 156 16.90 -1.86 -11.76
CA GLN A 156 17.33 -3.24 -12.03
C GLN A 156 16.15 -4.21 -12.04
N LEU A 157 15.15 -3.99 -11.19
CA LEU A 157 14.01 -4.88 -11.03
C LEU A 157 12.90 -4.66 -12.07
N THR A 158 12.94 -3.59 -12.87
CA THR A 158 11.98 -3.38 -13.97
C THR A 158 12.08 -4.47 -15.05
N GLY A 159 13.29 -5.02 -15.26
CA GLY A 159 13.53 -6.07 -16.25
C GLY A 159 13.34 -7.49 -15.71
N ASN A 160 12.78 -7.66 -14.51
CA ASN A 160 12.61 -8.99 -13.93
C ASN A 160 11.57 -9.80 -14.72
N TYR A 161 11.82 -11.09 -14.94
CA TYR A 161 10.92 -11.99 -15.65
C TYR A 161 9.55 -12.12 -14.95
N ASN A 162 9.51 -12.03 -13.62
CA ASN A 162 8.28 -12.16 -12.84
C ASN A 162 7.44 -10.87 -12.90
N PRO A 163 6.21 -10.92 -13.46
CA PRO A 163 5.37 -9.74 -13.62
C PRO A 163 4.89 -9.15 -12.28
N PHE A 164 4.77 -9.94 -11.21
CA PHE A 164 4.42 -9.42 -9.88
C PHE A 164 5.53 -8.55 -9.28
N ILE A 165 6.79 -8.85 -9.61
CA ILE A 165 7.93 -8.00 -9.25
C ILE A 165 7.83 -6.69 -10.03
N ARG A 166 7.60 -6.73 -11.35
CA ARG A 166 7.43 -5.51 -12.16
C ARG A 166 6.25 -4.65 -11.69
N TYR A 167 5.13 -5.26 -11.34
CA TYR A 167 3.99 -4.59 -10.71
C TYR A 167 4.39 -3.89 -9.40
N GLY A 168 5.08 -4.59 -8.51
CA GLY A 168 5.55 -4.02 -7.24
C GLY A 168 6.53 -2.86 -7.45
N VAL A 169 7.37 -2.93 -8.48
CA VAL A 169 8.28 -1.85 -8.88
C VAL A 169 7.51 -0.59 -9.29
N CYS A 170 6.41 -0.71 -10.04
CA CYS A 170 5.59 0.46 -10.43
C CYS A 170 5.16 1.29 -9.21
N PHE A 171 4.51 0.64 -8.23
CA PHE A 171 4.06 1.30 -7.01
C PHE A 171 5.22 1.73 -6.11
N GLY A 172 6.28 0.92 -6.03
CA GLY A 172 7.49 1.26 -5.29
C GLY A 172 8.15 2.55 -5.79
N ILE A 173 8.22 2.73 -7.12
CA ILE A 173 8.72 3.96 -7.75
C ILE A 173 7.80 5.15 -7.41
N ALA A 174 6.48 5.01 -7.61
CA ALA A 174 5.53 6.10 -7.33
C ALA A 174 5.59 6.58 -5.88
N LEU A 175 5.61 5.64 -4.92
CA LEU A 175 5.74 5.95 -3.49
C LEU A 175 7.09 6.61 -3.17
N SER A 176 8.19 6.12 -3.75
CA SER A 176 9.52 6.67 -3.50
C SER A 176 9.71 8.06 -4.09
N ILE A 177 9.07 8.36 -5.22
CA ILE A 177 9.03 9.71 -5.81
C ILE A 177 8.17 10.63 -4.94
N GLY A 178 7.03 10.12 -4.45
CA GLY A 178 6.06 10.89 -3.70
C GLY A 178 5.55 12.06 -4.54
N ARG A 179 5.70 13.28 -4.02
CA ARG A 179 5.27 14.52 -4.69
C ARG A 179 6.40 15.30 -5.36
N LYS A 180 7.59 14.71 -5.49
CA LYS A 180 8.72 15.33 -6.18
C LYS A 180 8.66 15.03 -7.66
N LYS A 181 9.32 15.87 -8.46
CA LYS A 181 9.46 15.64 -9.91
C LYS A 181 10.75 14.86 -10.17
N HIS A 182 10.63 13.62 -10.60
CA HIS A 182 11.76 12.81 -11.05
C HIS A 182 11.51 12.31 -12.47
N LYS A 183 12.11 12.99 -13.46
CA LYS A 183 11.98 12.65 -14.89
C LYS A 183 12.34 11.19 -15.16
N GLU A 184 13.46 10.75 -14.59
CA GLU A 184 13.97 9.38 -14.70
C GLU A 184 12.97 8.31 -14.26
N GLY A 185 12.27 8.53 -13.14
CA GLY A 185 11.26 7.59 -12.65
C GLY A 185 9.98 7.59 -13.49
N ILE A 186 9.58 8.76 -13.99
CA ILE A 186 8.44 8.89 -14.92
C ILE A 186 8.72 8.17 -16.24
N GLU A 187 9.93 8.29 -16.78
CA GLU A 187 10.34 7.58 -18.00
C GLU A 187 10.34 6.06 -17.82
N VAL A 188 10.82 5.57 -16.68
CA VAL A 188 10.75 4.16 -16.34
C VAL A 188 9.29 3.67 -16.29
N LEU A 189 8.41 4.41 -15.61
CA LEU A 189 6.99 4.06 -15.54
C LEU A 189 6.31 4.09 -16.90
N LYS A 190 6.64 5.06 -17.77
CA LYS A 190 6.14 5.09 -19.15
C LYS A 190 6.52 3.84 -19.93
N LYS A 191 7.77 3.40 -19.84
CA LYS A 191 8.20 2.14 -20.48
C LYS A 191 7.38 0.94 -19.98
N LEU A 192 7.08 0.89 -18.68
CA LEU A 192 6.25 -0.17 -18.08
C LEU A 192 4.76 -0.10 -18.48
N THR A 193 4.29 0.99 -19.11
CA THR A 193 2.94 1.02 -19.70
C THR A 193 2.82 0.19 -20.98
N GLU A 194 3.95 -0.23 -21.56
CA GLU A 194 4.03 -1.10 -22.74
C GLU A 194 4.38 -2.55 -22.36
N ASP A 195 4.36 -2.88 -21.06
CA ASP A 195 4.65 -4.24 -20.58
C ASP A 195 3.72 -5.27 -21.25
N PRO A 196 4.21 -6.47 -21.60
CA PRO A 196 3.34 -7.51 -22.18
C PRO A 196 2.17 -7.90 -21.26
N VAL A 197 2.36 -7.78 -19.94
CA VAL A 197 1.37 -8.18 -18.94
C VAL A 197 0.47 -7.00 -18.55
N ASP A 198 -0.83 -7.19 -18.67
CA ASP A 198 -1.82 -6.12 -18.56
C ASP A 198 -1.98 -5.51 -17.16
N PHE A 199 -1.85 -6.31 -16.10
CA PHE A 199 -1.89 -5.80 -14.74
C PHE A 199 -0.65 -4.98 -14.40
N VAL A 200 0.50 -5.26 -15.02
CA VAL A 200 1.71 -4.43 -14.90
C VAL A 200 1.49 -3.09 -15.58
N ARG A 201 0.90 -3.08 -16.79
CA ARG A 201 0.48 -1.84 -17.46
C ARG A 201 -0.49 -1.03 -16.61
N SER A 202 -1.51 -1.68 -16.03
CA SER A 202 -2.46 -1.05 -15.11
C SER A 202 -1.74 -0.36 -13.94
N ALA A 203 -0.82 -1.06 -13.27
CA ALA A 203 -0.04 -0.49 -12.18
C ALA A 203 0.83 0.69 -12.63
N ALA A 204 1.43 0.62 -13.82
CA ALA A 204 2.23 1.70 -14.37
C ALA A 204 1.38 2.96 -14.62
N PHE A 205 0.18 2.82 -15.20
CA PHE A 205 -0.75 3.93 -15.40
C PHE A 205 -1.23 4.56 -14.09
N ILE A 206 -1.59 3.73 -13.10
CA ILE A 206 -1.97 4.20 -11.76
C ILE A 206 -0.80 4.94 -11.12
N SER A 207 0.39 4.36 -11.16
CA SER A 207 1.62 4.92 -10.59
C SER A 207 2.00 6.27 -11.21
N LEU A 208 1.84 6.43 -12.53
CA LEU A 208 2.00 7.72 -13.21
C LEU A 208 1.03 8.76 -12.66
N GLY A 209 -0.24 8.39 -12.47
CA GLY A 209 -1.25 9.30 -11.90
C GLY A 209 -0.95 9.67 -10.44
N MET A 210 -0.54 8.70 -9.63
CA MET A 210 -0.22 8.89 -8.21
C MET A 210 0.87 9.95 -7.98
N ILE A 211 1.88 10.02 -8.86
CA ILE A 211 2.95 11.03 -8.75
C ILE A 211 2.38 12.46 -8.80
N PHE A 212 1.37 12.70 -9.65
CA PHE A 212 0.78 14.03 -9.85
C PHE A 212 -0.49 14.29 -9.03
N PHE A 213 -0.89 13.35 -8.16
CA PHE A 213 -2.08 13.48 -7.34
C PHE A 213 -2.02 14.72 -6.44
N GLN A 214 -3.07 15.55 -6.46
CA GLN A 214 -3.16 16.83 -5.74
C GLN A 214 -2.02 17.82 -6.04
N GLN A 215 -1.36 17.70 -7.20
CA GLN A 215 -0.36 18.69 -7.63
C GLN A 215 -1.01 19.79 -8.49
N LYS A 216 -0.49 21.01 -8.35
CA LYS A 216 -0.81 22.13 -9.24
C LYS A 216 -0.44 21.80 -10.69
N ASP A 217 -1.10 22.46 -11.63
CA ASP A 217 -0.83 22.26 -13.04
C ASP A 217 0.61 22.62 -13.40
N SER A 218 1.22 21.77 -14.21
CA SER A 218 2.58 21.93 -14.69
C SER A 218 2.71 21.31 -16.07
N TYR A 219 3.73 21.72 -16.82
CA TYR A 219 4.00 21.20 -18.16
C TYR A 219 4.06 19.65 -18.19
N GLU A 220 4.81 19.04 -17.27
CA GLU A 220 4.92 17.59 -17.15
C GLU A 220 3.57 16.92 -16.84
N LYS A 221 2.79 17.48 -15.90
CA LYS A 221 1.45 16.99 -15.56
C LYS A 221 0.54 16.99 -16.79
N ASN A 222 0.55 18.08 -17.56
CA ASN A 222 -0.24 18.20 -18.80
C ASN A 222 0.22 17.21 -19.87
N LYS A 223 1.52 16.92 -19.95
CA LYS A 223 2.09 15.92 -20.86
C LYS A 223 1.60 14.50 -20.50
N ILE A 224 1.60 14.16 -19.21
CA ILE A 224 1.08 12.88 -18.72
C ILE A 224 -0.44 12.78 -18.88
N LYS A 225 -1.18 13.85 -18.61
CA LYS A 225 -2.63 13.93 -18.86
C LYS A 225 -2.97 13.64 -20.32
N LYS A 226 -2.26 14.25 -21.28
CA LYS A 226 -2.43 13.97 -22.71
C LYS A 226 -2.10 12.52 -23.05
N PHE A 227 -1.00 11.99 -22.52
CA PHE A 227 -0.58 10.60 -22.72
C PHE A 227 -1.62 9.59 -22.22
N LEU A 228 -2.17 9.79 -21.02
CA LEU A 228 -3.23 8.93 -20.47
C LEU A 228 -4.52 9.03 -21.30
N LYS A 229 -4.90 10.23 -21.74
CA LYS A 229 -6.06 10.44 -22.60
C LYS A 229 -5.93 9.75 -23.96
N GLN A 230 -4.73 9.73 -24.53
CA GLN A 230 -4.44 8.99 -25.78
C GLN A 230 -4.58 7.48 -25.58
N ASN A 231 -3.98 6.94 -24.51
CA ASN A 231 -4.10 5.52 -24.19
C ASN A 231 -5.54 5.10 -23.87
N LEU A 232 -6.35 5.97 -23.27
CA LEU A 232 -7.76 5.69 -23.02
C LEU A 232 -8.57 5.50 -24.31
N LYS A 233 -8.20 6.21 -25.40
CA LYS A 233 -8.84 6.08 -26.71
C LYS A 233 -8.40 4.83 -27.48
N ASN A 234 -7.27 4.24 -27.11
CA ASN A 234 -6.78 3.04 -27.78
C ASN A 234 -7.69 1.84 -27.48
N LYS A 235 -8.24 1.24 -28.54
CA LYS A 235 -9.16 0.11 -28.45
C LYS A 235 -8.45 -1.23 -28.14
N ASP A 236 -7.14 -1.30 -28.34
CA ASP A 236 -6.35 -2.52 -28.14
C ASP A 236 -6.01 -2.77 -26.66
N ASN A 237 -6.25 -1.78 -25.79
CA ASN A 237 -6.02 -1.92 -24.36
C ASN A 237 -7.01 -2.89 -23.71
N SER A 238 -6.50 -3.86 -22.95
CA SER A 238 -7.31 -4.78 -22.15
C SER A 238 -8.11 -4.03 -21.07
N ASN A 239 -9.15 -4.67 -20.53
CA ASN A 239 -9.99 -4.09 -19.47
C ASN A 239 -9.19 -3.72 -18.22
N PHE A 240 -8.20 -4.53 -17.84
CA PHE A 240 -7.29 -4.22 -16.73
C PHE A 240 -6.44 -2.97 -17.01
N SER A 241 -5.88 -2.85 -18.21
CA SER A 241 -5.11 -1.66 -18.60
C SER A 241 -6.00 -0.41 -18.60
N ARG A 242 -7.23 -0.51 -19.14
CA ARG A 242 -8.22 0.59 -19.13
C ARG A 242 -8.58 1.04 -17.72
N PHE A 243 -8.80 0.09 -16.81
CA PHE A 243 -9.05 0.39 -15.40
C PHE A 243 -7.91 1.23 -14.79
N GLY A 244 -6.67 0.82 -15.02
CA GLY A 244 -5.50 1.59 -14.56
C GLY A 244 -5.38 2.97 -15.20
N ILE A 245 -5.69 3.10 -16.50
CA ILE A 245 -5.71 4.38 -17.21
C ILE A 245 -6.75 5.32 -16.63
N ILE A 246 -7.98 4.83 -16.36
CA ILE A 246 -9.07 5.65 -15.81
C ILE A 246 -8.69 6.18 -14.43
N ILE A 247 -8.16 5.33 -13.55
CA ILE A 247 -7.71 5.73 -12.21
C ILE A 247 -6.54 6.71 -12.30
N GLY A 248 -5.52 6.38 -13.11
CA GLY A 248 -4.36 7.24 -13.32
C GLY A 248 -4.77 8.62 -13.84
N PHE A 249 -5.67 8.65 -14.83
CA PHE A 249 -6.20 9.89 -15.41
C PHE A 249 -6.95 10.70 -14.35
N SER A 250 -7.78 10.05 -13.56
CA SER A 250 -8.55 10.67 -12.47
C SER A 250 -7.62 11.31 -11.43
N PHE A 251 -6.51 10.66 -11.08
CA PHE A 251 -5.51 11.24 -10.16
C PHE A 251 -4.79 12.45 -10.73
N VAL A 252 -4.49 12.46 -12.03
CA VAL A 252 -3.88 13.62 -12.68
C VAL A 252 -4.88 14.78 -12.77
N GLU A 253 -6.15 14.53 -13.10
CA GLU A 253 -7.19 15.56 -13.12
C GLU A 253 -7.48 16.13 -11.73
N PHE A 254 -7.33 15.32 -10.69
CA PHE A 254 -7.61 15.72 -9.33
C PHE A 254 -6.58 16.74 -8.80
N ILE A 255 -6.93 18.03 -8.93
CA ILE A 255 -6.16 19.16 -8.39
C ILE A 255 -6.38 19.34 -6.88
N GLY A 256 -7.32 18.60 -6.28
CA GLY A 256 -7.71 18.76 -4.89
C GLY A 256 -8.60 19.99 -4.70
N GLY A 257 -9.81 19.78 -4.19
CA GLY A 257 -10.64 20.87 -3.71
C GLY A 257 -9.88 21.66 -2.65
N ARG A 258 -9.99 22.99 -2.69
CA ARG A 258 -9.46 23.90 -1.67
C ARG A 258 -9.96 23.48 -0.27
N ARG A 259 -9.24 22.64 0.45
CA ARG A 259 -9.45 22.44 1.89
C ARG A 259 -8.21 22.91 2.61
N LYS A 260 -8.18 24.22 2.87
CA LYS A 260 -7.50 24.77 4.06
C LYS A 260 -8.30 24.30 5.29
N ILE A 261 -8.24 23.02 5.65
CA ILE A 261 -8.60 22.62 7.01
C ILE A 261 -7.29 22.71 7.79
N GLN A 262 -6.97 23.89 8.30
CA GLN A 262 -5.88 24.09 9.24
C GLN A 262 -6.29 23.55 10.62
N ASN A 263 -6.45 22.23 10.75
CA ASN A 263 -6.40 21.61 12.07
C ASN A 263 -4.92 21.39 12.40
N LYS A 264 -4.36 22.28 13.24
CA LYS A 264 -2.95 22.28 13.68
C LYS A 264 -2.47 20.97 14.34
N ASN A 265 -3.38 20.04 14.66
CA ASN A 265 -3.08 18.79 15.36
C ASN A 265 -3.08 17.53 14.47
N ILE A 266 -3.47 17.63 13.19
CA ILE A 266 -3.52 16.47 12.29
C ILE A 266 -2.24 16.45 11.45
N ASN A 267 -1.43 15.40 11.63
CA ASN A 267 -0.25 15.20 10.81
C ASN A 267 -0.66 14.70 9.42
N PHE A 268 -0.95 15.63 8.50
CA PHE A 268 -1.33 15.35 7.10
C PHE A 268 -0.44 14.37 6.34
N LYS A 269 0.78 14.09 6.83
CA LYS A 269 1.67 13.06 6.26
C LYS A 269 1.29 11.65 6.67
N GLU A 270 0.82 11.46 7.90
CA GLU A 270 0.40 10.16 8.42
C GLU A 270 -0.83 9.64 7.69
N GLU A 271 -1.87 10.46 7.59
CA GLU A 271 -3.10 10.14 6.86
C GLU A 271 -2.81 9.74 5.41
N LYS A 272 -1.93 10.49 4.71
CA LYS A 272 -1.54 10.17 3.33
C LYS A 272 -0.82 8.84 3.20
N ILE A 273 0.04 8.49 4.16
CA ILE A 273 0.76 7.20 4.13
C ILE A 273 -0.21 6.06 4.36
N ILE A 274 -1.10 6.18 5.34
CA ILE A 274 -2.11 5.17 5.63
C ILE A 274 -3.12 5.05 4.48
N GLY A 275 -3.55 6.18 3.92
CA GLY A 275 -4.42 6.25 2.76
C GLY A 275 -3.81 5.58 1.53
N ALA A 276 -2.55 5.88 1.22
CA ALA A 276 -1.81 5.20 0.16
C ALA A 276 -1.60 3.71 0.44
N PHE A 277 -1.33 3.34 1.70
CA PHE A 277 -1.15 1.95 2.12
C PHE A 277 -2.41 1.13 1.89
N LEU A 278 -3.58 1.64 2.29
CA LEU A 278 -4.86 0.98 2.08
C LEU A 278 -5.27 1.00 0.61
N PHE A 279 -5.05 2.12 -0.09
CA PHE A 279 -5.32 2.24 -1.53
C PHE A 279 -4.63 1.15 -2.35
N ILE A 280 -3.35 0.86 -2.09
CA ILE A 280 -2.59 -0.13 -2.88
C ILE A 280 -3.18 -1.54 -2.74
N GLN A 281 -3.95 -1.80 -1.68
CA GLN A 281 -4.65 -3.06 -1.45
C GLN A 281 -5.94 -3.22 -2.29
N HIS A 282 -6.27 -2.24 -3.16
CA HIS A 282 -7.43 -2.31 -4.07
C HIS A 282 -7.44 -3.56 -4.96
N TRP A 283 -6.27 -4.14 -5.24
CA TRP A 283 -6.13 -5.41 -5.95
C TRP A 283 -6.93 -6.53 -5.26
N SER A 284 -6.93 -6.54 -3.93
CA SER A 284 -7.63 -7.54 -3.13
C SER A 284 -9.08 -7.16 -2.85
N TRP A 285 -9.36 -5.86 -2.68
CA TRP A 285 -10.71 -5.38 -2.42
C TRP A 285 -10.91 -3.97 -2.98
N LEU A 286 -11.68 -3.87 -4.06
CA LEU A 286 -11.94 -2.64 -4.81
C LEU A 286 -12.45 -1.45 -3.95
N PRO A 287 -13.30 -1.65 -2.93
CA PRO A 287 -13.74 -0.58 -2.04
C PRO A 287 -12.62 0.14 -1.26
N LEU A 288 -11.37 -0.32 -1.35
CA LEU A 288 -10.21 0.39 -0.79
C LEU A 288 -9.69 1.53 -1.67
N LEU A 289 -10.15 1.67 -2.92
CA LEU A 289 -9.76 2.76 -3.82
C LEU A 289 -9.94 4.17 -3.21
N PRO A 290 -11.05 4.51 -2.51
CA PRO A 290 -11.27 5.85 -1.99
C PRO A 290 -10.29 6.28 -0.90
N PHE A 291 -9.55 5.35 -0.27
CA PHE A 291 -8.62 5.68 0.82
C PHE A 291 -7.46 6.59 0.39
N ILE A 292 -7.18 6.69 -0.91
CA ILE A 292 -6.19 7.64 -1.45
C ILE A 292 -6.58 9.11 -1.26
N LEU A 293 -7.88 9.38 -1.01
CA LEU A 293 -8.42 10.73 -0.83
C LEU A 293 -8.32 11.25 0.62
N ILE A 294 -7.93 10.38 1.56
CA ILE A 294 -7.67 10.71 2.97
C ILE A 294 -6.32 11.42 3.08
#